data_AF-A0A661CBJ8-F1
#
_entry.id   AF-A0A661CBJ8-F1
#
_cell.length_a   1.000
_cell.length_b   1.000
_cell.length_c   1.000
_cell.angle_alpha   90.00
_cell.angle_beta   90.00
_cell.angle_gamma   90.00
#
_symmetry.space_group_name_H-M   'P 1'
#
loop_
_entity.id
_entity.type
_entity.pdbx_description
1 polymer ?
#
loop_
_entity_poly.entity_id
_entity_poly.type
_entity_poly.pdbx_seq_one_letter_code
_entity_poly.pdbx_strand_id
1 'polypeptide(L)'
;TNRVTGERSLVTVNSIVAIKRSVIKKKVRRDFPPLTNRELFLRDAHLCMYCGGGFHESNLTRDHVYPLSRGGKDKWSNVVTACRSCNSRKGNRQPEEARMPLLAVPFVPNWAEYLALSNRKILADQMEFLKSQFSNRPMPFHKN
;
A
#
# COMPACT_ATOMS: atom_id res chain seq x y z
N THR A 1 17.35 -27.81 -23.45
CA THR A 1 17.69 -28.10 -24.84
C THR A 1 16.40 -28.40 -25.57
N ASN A 2 16.22 -27.85 -26.77
CA ASN A 2 15.05 -28.07 -27.59
C ASN A 2 14.99 -29.56 -27.95
N ARG A 3 13.85 -30.22 -27.71
CA ARG A 3 13.69 -31.67 -27.91
C ARG A 3 13.79 -32.08 -29.37
N VAL A 4 13.44 -31.20 -30.30
CA VAL A 4 13.43 -31.46 -31.75
C VAL A 4 14.79 -31.16 -32.36
N THR A 5 15.44 -30.07 -31.96
CA THR A 5 16.68 -29.63 -32.61
C THR A 5 17.95 -29.98 -31.83
N GLY A 6 17.84 -30.44 -30.57
CA GLY A 6 18.98 -30.75 -29.69
C GLY A 6 19.73 -29.52 -29.15
N GLU A 7 19.51 -28.35 -29.72
CA GLU A 7 20.19 -27.10 -29.35
C GLU A 7 19.73 -26.52 -28.01
N ARG A 8 20.58 -25.71 -27.39
CA ARG A 8 20.25 -25.04 -26.12
C ARG A 8 19.28 -23.89 -26.36
N SER A 9 18.06 -24.00 -25.85
CA SER A 9 17.08 -22.91 -25.89
C SER A 9 17.55 -21.73 -25.03
N LEU A 10 17.52 -20.53 -25.62
CA LEU A 10 17.80 -19.26 -24.96
C LEU A 10 16.50 -18.46 -24.88
N VAL A 11 16.19 -17.94 -23.70
CA VAL A 11 15.04 -17.07 -23.49
C VAL A 11 15.53 -15.80 -22.83
N THR A 12 15.45 -14.69 -23.55
CA THR A 12 15.66 -13.36 -22.98
C THR A 12 14.42 -13.00 -22.18
N VAL A 13 14.58 -12.89 -20.88
CA VAL A 13 13.51 -12.52 -19.95
C VAL A 13 13.82 -11.18 -19.30
N ASN A 14 12.79 -10.45 -18.92
CA ASN A 14 12.95 -9.32 -18.02
C ASN A 14 13.49 -9.82 -16.66
N SER A 15 14.13 -8.92 -15.90
CA SER A 15 14.62 -9.16 -14.53
C SER A 15 13.53 -9.62 -13.55
N ILE A 16 12.27 -9.54 -13.95
CA ILE A 16 11.11 -10.13 -13.28
C ILE A 16 10.50 -11.19 -14.18
N VAL A 17 10.55 -12.45 -13.73
CA VAL A 17 9.83 -13.57 -14.35
C VAL A 17 8.67 -13.97 -13.43
N ALA A 18 7.45 -13.60 -13.82
CA ALA A 18 6.25 -14.06 -13.14
C ALA A 18 5.92 -15.50 -13.57
N ILE A 19 6.29 -16.49 -12.76
CA ILE A 19 5.88 -17.88 -12.99
C ILE A 19 4.43 -18.10 -12.55
N LYS A 20 3.59 -18.58 -13.45
CA LYS A 20 2.21 -18.98 -13.17
C LYS A 20 2.25 -20.29 -12.35
N ARG A 21 2.35 -20.21 -11.02
CA ARG A 21 2.24 -21.40 -10.17
C ARG A 21 0.83 -22.00 -10.32
N SER A 22 0.75 -23.19 -10.90
CA SER A 22 -0.46 -24.00 -11.07
C SER A 22 -0.91 -24.71 -9.79
N VAL A 23 -0.36 -24.35 -8.61
CA VAL A 23 -0.65 -25.03 -7.34
C VAL A 23 -0.93 -24.03 -6.22
N ILE A 24 -1.93 -23.17 -6.42
CA ILE A 24 -2.66 -22.57 -5.30
C ILE A 24 -4.14 -22.88 -5.55
N LYS A 25 -4.64 -23.87 -4.82
CA LYS A 25 -6.05 -24.28 -4.78
C LYS A 25 -6.92 -23.03 -4.51
N LYS A 26 -7.97 -22.87 -5.32
CA LYS A 26 -9.03 -21.84 -5.24
C LYS A 26 -8.50 -20.39 -5.14
N LYS A 27 -8.66 -19.65 -6.24
CA LYS A 27 -8.52 -18.18 -6.34
C LYS A 27 -9.26 -17.48 -5.18
N VAL A 28 -8.58 -17.23 -4.07
CA VAL A 28 -8.81 -15.97 -3.36
C VAL A 28 -8.36 -14.92 -4.36
N ARG A 29 -9.32 -14.21 -4.94
CA ARG A 29 -9.03 -13.03 -5.74
C ARG A 29 -8.22 -12.07 -4.87
N ARG A 30 -6.90 -12.09 -4.98
CA ARG A 30 -6.02 -11.07 -4.37
C ARG A 30 -6.09 -9.82 -5.24
N ASP A 31 -7.30 -9.29 -5.42
CA ASP A 31 -7.51 -8.08 -6.21
C ASP A 31 -6.88 -6.86 -5.49
N PHE A 32 -6.69 -6.96 -4.16
CA PHE A 32 -6.16 -5.88 -3.33
C PHE A 32 -5.13 -6.35 -2.29
N PRO A 33 -4.17 -5.49 -1.92
CA PRO A 33 -3.22 -5.74 -0.83
C PRO A 33 -3.89 -5.95 0.54
N PRO A 34 -3.30 -6.77 1.42
CA PRO A 34 -3.83 -6.97 2.77
C PRO A 34 -3.74 -5.67 3.59
N LEU A 35 -4.83 -5.30 4.25
CA LEU A 35 -4.86 -4.15 5.15
C LEU A 35 -4.29 -4.51 6.53
N THR A 36 -2.98 -4.35 6.70
CA THR A 36 -2.31 -4.47 8.00
C THR A 36 -1.79 -3.11 8.46
N ASN A 37 -1.49 -2.93 9.75
CA ASN A 37 -0.93 -1.66 10.24
C ASN A 37 0.41 -1.34 9.58
N ARG A 38 1.29 -2.34 9.43
CA ARG A 38 2.56 -2.19 8.72
C ARG A 38 2.35 -1.61 7.32
N GLU A 39 1.46 -2.20 6.52
CA GLU A 39 1.21 -1.72 5.15
C GLU A 39 0.49 -0.37 5.11
N LEU A 40 -0.38 -0.10 6.09
CA LEU A 40 -1.03 1.21 6.24
C LEU A 40 -0.01 2.32 6.52
N PHE A 41 0.91 2.08 7.45
CA PHE A 41 1.95 3.04 7.83
C PHE A 41 2.95 3.22 6.69
N LEU A 42 3.27 2.16 5.94
CA LEU A 42 4.05 2.25 4.71
C LEU A 42 3.32 3.03 3.61
N ARG A 43 2.01 2.85 3.40
CA ARG A 43 1.25 3.67 2.45
C ARG A 43 1.37 5.15 2.77
N ASP A 44 1.31 5.48 4.06
CA ASP A 44 1.23 6.83 4.59
C ASP A 44 2.59 7.43 4.98
N ALA A 45 3.71 6.83 4.58
CA ALA A 45 5.06 7.34 4.86
C ALA A 45 5.41 7.49 6.34
N HIS A 46 4.76 6.71 7.21
CA HIS A 46 4.86 6.85 8.66
C HIS A 46 4.52 8.28 9.14
N LEU A 47 3.75 9.01 8.34
CA LEU A 47 3.24 10.33 8.67
C LEU A 47 1.86 10.21 9.32
N CYS A 48 1.60 11.03 10.33
CA CYS A 48 0.25 11.23 10.81
C CYS A 48 -0.56 12.02 9.76
N MET A 49 -1.63 11.44 9.24
CA MET A 49 -2.47 12.06 8.20
C MET A 49 -3.29 13.26 8.69
N TYR A 50 -3.19 13.61 9.97
CA TYR A 50 -3.80 14.82 10.54
C TYR A 50 -2.80 15.96 10.76
N CYS A 51 -1.67 15.68 11.42
CA CYS A 51 -0.69 16.73 11.76
C CYS A 51 0.55 16.78 10.87
N GLY A 52 0.76 15.77 10.03
CA GLY A 52 1.93 15.69 9.13
C GLY A 52 3.24 15.30 9.80
N GLY A 53 3.26 15.12 11.12
CA GLY A 53 4.45 14.65 11.82
C GLY A 53 4.84 13.23 11.39
N GLY A 54 6.15 12.99 11.27
CA GLY A 54 6.71 11.64 11.10
C GLY A 54 6.93 10.97 12.44
N PHE A 55 6.57 9.69 12.54
CA PHE A 55 6.64 8.94 13.79
C PHE A 55 7.21 7.53 13.57
N HIS A 56 7.84 6.99 14.62
CA HIS A 56 8.14 5.56 14.66
C HIS A 56 6.85 4.73 14.69
N GLU A 57 6.86 3.54 14.10
CA GLU A 57 5.70 2.64 14.01
C GLU A 57 5.00 2.40 15.36
N SER A 58 5.76 2.29 16.45
CA SER A 58 5.21 2.11 17.80
C SER A 58 4.33 3.26 18.30
N ASN A 59 4.50 4.47 17.75
CA ASN A 59 3.74 5.67 18.10
C ASN A 59 2.59 5.98 17.12
N LEU A 60 2.44 5.15 16.08
CA LEU A 60 1.39 5.23 15.10
C LEU A 60 0.24 4.29 15.45
N THR A 61 -0.95 4.69 15.03
CA THR A 61 -2.18 3.94 15.18
C THR A 61 -2.99 4.01 13.89
N ARG A 62 -3.79 2.98 13.65
CA ARG A 62 -4.83 3.02 12.63
C ARG A 62 -6.00 3.83 13.18
N ASP A 63 -6.43 4.83 12.43
CA ASP A 63 -7.66 5.57 12.69
C ASP A 63 -8.65 5.37 11.54
N HIS A 64 -9.94 5.27 11.89
CA HIS A 64 -11.03 5.15 10.92
C HIS A 64 -11.64 6.53 10.66
N VAL A 65 -11.53 7.01 9.42
CA VAL A 65 -12.08 8.31 8.97
C VAL A 65 -13.56 8.43 9.34
N TYR A 66 -14.36 7.46 8.91
CA TYR A 66 -15.69 7.21 9.45
C TYR A 66 -15.58 6.20 10.60
N PRO A 67 -15.83 6.60 11.87
CA PRO A 67 -15.61 5.76 13.04
C PRO A 67 -16.42 4.46 13.04
N LEU A 68 -15.82 3.36 13.51
CA LEU A 68 -16.50 2.05 13.60
C LEU A 68 -17.80 2.12 14.41
N SER A 69 -17.80 2.86 15.52
CA SER A 69 -18.97 3.05 16.39
C SER A 69 -20.15 3.73 15.69
N ARG A 70 -19.95 4.31 14.50
CA ARG A 70 -20.97 4.98 13.70
C ARG A 70 -21.28 4.25 12.39
N GLY A 71 -20.77 3.04 12.20
CA GLY A 71 -20.94 2.25 10.98
C GLY A 71 -19.75 2.31 10.01
N GLY A 72 -18.61 2.84 10.46
CA GLY A 72 -17.32 2.72 9.79
C GLY A 72 -16.97 1.29 9.40
N LYS A 73 -16.22 1.14 8.31
CA LYS A 73 -15.70 -0.16 7.87
C LYS A 73 -14.18 -0.18 7.94
N ASP A 74 -13.61 -1.31 8.32
CA ASP A 74 -12.17 -1.54 8.29
C ASP A 74 -11.72 -1.86 6.85
N LYS A 75 -11.58 -0.80 6.04
CA LYS A 75 -11.17 -0.88 4.63
C LYS A 75 -10.21 0.25 4.30
N TRP A 76 -9.31 0.02 3.34
CA TRP A 76 -8.28 0.98 2.89
C TRP A 76 -8.80 2.41 2.67
N SER A 77 -9.98 2.55 2.05
CA SER A 77 -10.59 3.85 1.75
C SER A 77 -11.17 4.58 2.98
N ASN A 78 -11.13 3.96 4.16
CA ASN A 78 -11.69 4.50 5.41
C ASN A 78 -10.65 4.53 6.54
N VAL A 79 -9.40 4.14 6.29
CA VAL A 79 -8.38 4.10 7.33
C VAL A 79 -7.14 4.91 6.95
N VAL A 80 -6.57 5.55 7.95
CA VAL A 80 -5.37 6.37 7.86
C VAL A 80 -4.43 6.11 9.03
N THR A 81 -3.17 6.46 8.83
CA THR A 81 -2.16 6.54 9.88
C THR A 81 -2.38 7.78 10.73
N ALA A 82 -2.47 7.61 12.04
CA ALA A 82 -2.60 8.71 13.00
C ALA A 82 -1.65 8.50 14.18
N CYS A 83 -1.00 9.57 14.66
CA CYS A 83 -0.32 9.51 15.94
C CYS A 83 -1.35 9.41 17.09
N ARG A 84 -0.92 8.91 18.24
CA ARG A 84 -1.81 8.68 19.40
C ARG A 84 -2.58 9.93 19.84
N SER A 85 -1.92 11.10 19.84
CA SER A 85 -2.55 12.36 20.26
C SER A 85 -3.64 12.81 19.28
N CYS A 86 -3.38 12.77 17.97
CA CYS A 86 -4.39 13.10 16.96
C CYS A 86 -5.54 12.09 16.97
N ASN A 87 -5.25 10.79 17.07
CA ASN A 87 -6.29 9.77 17.12
C ASN A 87 -7.21 9.97 18.34
N SER A 88 -6.62 10.18 19.53
CA SER A 88 -7.39 10.49 20.75
C SER A 88 -8.19 11.78 20.62
N ARG A 89 -7.62 12.84 20.03
CA ARG A 89 -8.31 14.11 19.80
C ARG A 89 -9.51 13.94 18.85
N LYS A 90 -9.38 13.16 17.78
CA LYS A 90 -10.50 12.88 16.86
C LYS A 90 -11.59 12.07 17.56
N GLY A 91 -11.22 10.97 18.22
CA GLY A 91 -12.14 10.09 18.91
C GLY A 91 -13.18 9.47 17.96
N ASN A 92 -14.44 9.43 18.40
CA ASN A 92 -15.58 8.88 17.63
C ASN A 92 -16.21 9.87 16.63
N ARG A 93 -15.48 10.94 16.28
CA ARG A 93 -15.90 11.96 15.31
C ARG A 93 -15.25 11.70 13.95
N GLN A 94 -15.88 12.23 12.91
CA GLN A 94 -15.28 12.37 11.58
C GLN A 94 -14.26 13.54 11.58
N PRO A 95 -13.28 13.55 10.67
CA PRO A 95 -12.30 14.63 10.52
C PRO A 95 -12.94 16.03 10.51
N GLU A 96 -14.05 16.19 9.80
CA GLU A 96 -14.78 17.45 9.64
C GLU A 96 -15.37 17.91 10.99
N GLU A 97 -16.00 17.00 11.72
CA GLU A 97 -16.58 17.24 13.04
C GLU A 97 -15.52 17.54 14.10
N ALA A 98 -14.33 16.93 13.98
CA ALA A 98 -13.20 17.18 14.87
C ALA A 98 -12.39 18.44 14.49
N ARG A 99 -12.70 19.07 13.34
CA ARG A 99 -11.89 20.14 12.72
C ARG A 99 -10.43 19.73 12.52
N MET A 100 -10.24 18.52 12.01
CA MET A 100 -8.95 17.87 11.78
C MET A 100 -8.89 17.39 10.32
N PRO A 101 -8.72 18.29 9.34
CA PRO A 101 -8.68 17.90 7.93
C PRO A 101 -7.55 16.91 7.67
N LEU A 102 -7.80 15.96 6.78
CA LEU A 102 -6.78 15.01 6.34
C LEU A 102 -5.81 15.67 5.36
N LEU A 103 -4.54 15.29 5.43
CA LEU A 103 -3.51 15.72 4.48
C LEU A 103 -3.67 15.10 3.09
N ALA A 104 -4.29 13.92 3.03
CA ALA A 104 -4.56 13.21 1.79
C ALA A 104 -5.81 12.33 1.91
N VAL A 105 -6.47 12.09 0.78
CA VAL A 105 -7.62 11.18 0.71
C VAL A 105 -7.12 9.73 0.83
N PRO A 106 -7.67 8.90 1.74
CA PRO A 106 -7.27 7.51 1.87
C PRO A 106 -7.59 6.73 0.59
N PHE A 107 -6.64 5.94 0.12
CA PHE A 107 -6.78 5.18 -1.12
C PHE A 107 -6.43 3.70 -0.92
N VAL A 108 -6.85 2.89 -1.89
CA VAL A 108 -6.51 1.46 -1.99
C VAL A 108 -5.30 1.32 -2.92
N PRO A 109 -4.12 0.89 -2.42
CA PRO A 109 -2.97 0.64 -3.28
C PRO A 109 -3.28 -0.50 -4.25
N ASN A 110 -2.79 -0.39 -5.48
CA ASN A 110 -2.78 -1.52 -6.41
C ASN A 110 -1.60 -2.47 -6.08
N TRP A 111 -1.51 -3.60 -6.77
CA TRP A 111 -0.48 -4.59 -6.45
C TRP A 111 0.95 -4.09 -6.72
N ALA A 112 1.17 -3.31 -7.79
CA ALA A 112 2.49 -2.78 -8.12
C ALA A 112 2.96 -1.75 -7.08
N GLU A 113 2.08 -0.83 -6.69
CA GLU A 113 2.35 0.15 -5.65
C GLU A 113 2.56 -0.51 -4.29
N TYR A 114 1.76 -1.54 -3.95
CA TYR A 114 1.98 -2.33 -2.76
C TYR A 114 3.37 -2.96 -2.72
N LEU A 115 3.81 -3.59 -3.83
CA LEU A 115 5.15 -4.16 -3.91
C LEU A 115 6.24 -3.10 -3.70
N ALA A 116 6.07 -1.92 -4.30
CA ALA A 116 6.98 -0.79 -4.13
C ALA A 116 6.99 -0.24 -2.70
N LEU A 117 5.83 -0.14 -2.06
CA LEU A 117 5.65 0.37 -0.69
C LEU A 117 6.15 -0.60 0.39
N SER A 118 6.07 -1.92 0.16
CA SER A 118 6.43 -2.94 1.15
C SER A 118 7.93 -3.00 1.51
N ASN A 119 8.71 -1.97 1.16
CA ASN A 119 10.15 -1.81 1.39
C ASN A 119 10.95 -3.08 0.99
N ARG A 120 10.58 -3.64 -0.17
CA ARG A 120 11.32 -4.74 -0.77
C ARG A 120 12.58 -4.16 -1.42
N LYS A 121 13.71 -4.89 -1.36
CA LYS A 121 14.87 -4.59 -2.22
C LYS A 121 14.43 -4.83 -3.67
N ILE A 122 14.12 -3.75 -4.37
CA ILE A 122 13.69 -3.75 -5.78
C ILE A 122 14.81 -3.07 -6.57
N LEU A 123 15.32 -3.75 -7.60
CA LEU A 123 16.35 -3.19 -8.48
C LEU A 123 15.76 -2.03 -9.30
N ALA A 124 16.62 -1.14 -9.81
CA ALA A 124 16.17 0.08 -10.48
C ALA A 124 15.28 -0.17 -11.71
N ASP A 125 15.68 -1.14 -12.55
CA ASP A 125 14.94 -1.62 -13.72
C ASP A 125 13.59 -2.25 -13.34
N GLN A 126 13.54 -2.99 -12.24
CA GLN A 126 12.31 -3.56 -11.70
C GLN A 126 11.36 -2.46 -11.20
N MET A 127 11.89 -1.41 -10.58
CA MET A 127 11.09 -0.26 -10.13
C MET A 127 10.54 0.52 -11.32
N GLU A 128 11.31 0.71 -12.38
CA GLU A 128 10.84 1.35 -13.62
C GLU A 128 9.65 0.60 -14.23
N PHE A 129 9.75 -0.72 -14.31
CA PHE A 129 8.64 -1.57 -14.74
C PHE A 129 7.41 -1.40 -13.84
N LEU A 130 7.58 -1.44 -12.51
CA LEU A 130 6.46 -1.29 -11.56
C LEU A 130 5.78 0.09 -11.67
N LYS A 131 6.56 1.17 -11.83
CA LYS A 131 6.05 2.53 -11.98
C LYS A 131 5.10 2.69 -13.16
N SER A 132 5.34 1.99 -14.27
CA SER A 132 4.42 1.98 -15.42
C SER A 132 3.03 1.40 -15.12
N GLN A 133 2.86 0.73 -13.98
CA GLN A 133 1.62 0.11 -13.52
C GLN A 133 1.02 0.86 -12.32
N PHE A 134 1.63 1.95 -11.86
CA PHE A 134 1.08 2.77 -10.79
C PHE A 134 -0.16 3.50 -11.30
N SER A 135 -1.07 3.81 -10.39
CA SER A 135 -2.11 4.77 -10.72
C SER A 135 -1.51 6.18 -10.74
N ASN A 136 -2.01 7.06 -11.61
CA ASN A 136 -1.54 8.46 -11.77
C ASN A 136 -1.82 9.37 -10.53
N ARG A 137 -1.91 8.78 -9.34
CA ARG A 137 -2.07 9.50 -8.08
C ARG A 137 -0.72 9.96 -7.54
N PRO A 138 -0.67 11.16 -6.92
CA PRO A 138 0.51 11.59 -6.19
C PRO A 138 0.69 10.67 -4.96
N MET A 139 1.74 9.87 -4.98
CA MET A 139 2.14 9.08 -3.82
C MET A 139 2.99 9.94 -2.89
N PRO A 140 2.82 9.86 -1.56
CA PRO A 140 3.51 10.74 -0.60
C PRO A 140 5.04 10.64 -0.62
N PHE A 141 5.61 9.68 -1.36
CA PHE A 141 7.05 9.43 -1.48
C PHE A 141 7.68 9.91 -2.79
N HIS A 142 6.88 10.30 -3.79
CA HIS A 142 7.42 10.88 -5.02
C HIS A 142 7.64 12.37 -4.82
N LYS A 143 8.67 12.73 -4.06
CA LYS A 143 9.39 13.97 -4.33
C LYS A 143 10.28 13.68 -5.54
N ASN A 144 10.05 14.41 -6.63
CA ASN A 144 10.97 14.48 -7.76
C ASN A 144 12.35 14.93 -7.29
#